data_AF-A0A6G0X4C8-F1
#
_entry.id   AF-A0A6G0X4C8-F1
#
_cell.length_a   1.000
_cell.length_b   1.000
_cell.length_c   1.000
_cell.angle_alpha   90.00
_cell.angle_beta   90.00
_cell.angle_gamma   90.00
#
_symmetry.space_group_name_H-M   'P 1'
#
loop_
_entity.id
_entity.type
_entity.pdbx_description
1 polymer ?
#
loop_
_entity_poly.entity_id
_entity_poly.type
_entity_poly.pdbx_seq_one_letter_code
_entity_poly.pdbx_strand_id
1 'polypeptide(L)'
;MHTVVPYFWVDFDRRFEIAHTAQRHLRCAVHRKEKAAVDLETLLRNVNSKDLTQSSFGIQTNPTIFMPLMLLDSGPDASALMFENEVALWQQAGLTHYSIHFLNQFVYAAENSVTIVNSLNFGQSVKVFSMSYADLTSVRWTM
;
A
#
# COMPACT_ATOMS: atom_id res chain seq x y z
N MET A 1 -6.48 2.43 5.67
CA MET A 1 -6.57 3.01 4.32
C MET A 1 -6.44 1.87 3.31
N HIS A 2 -7.54 1.48 2.66
CA HIS A 2 -7.58 0.54 1.56
C HIS A 2 -7.14 1.24 0.28
N THR A 3 -5.95 0.88 -0.19
CA THR A 3 -5.44 1.23 -1.51
C THR A 3 -5.23 -0.07 -2.27
N VAL A 4 -5.85 -0.21 -3.44
CA VAL A 4 -5.61 -1.36 -4.30
C VAL A 4 -4.49 -0.99 -5.26
N VAL A 5 -3.27 -1.39 -4.90
CA VAL A 5 -2.09 -1.25 -5.76
C VAL A 5 -1.91 -2.56 -6.53
N PRO A 6 -2.03 -2.56 -7.87
CA PRO A 6 -1.72 -3.73 -8.66
C PRO A 6 -0.20 -3.85 -8.80
N TYR A 7 0.39 -4.83 -8.11
CA TYR A 7 1.79 -5.18 -8.29
C TYR A 7 1.98 -5.99 -9.56
N PHE A 8 3.10 -5.75 -10.24
CA PHE A 8 3.45 -6.39 -11.51
C PHE A 8 4.72 -7.22 -11.40
N TRP A 9 5.67 -6.77 -10.58
CA TRP A 9 6.91 -7.47 -10.27
C TRP A 9 7.10 -7.57 -8.76
N VAL A 10 7.81 -8.60 -8.32
CA VAL A 10 8.20 -8.73 -6.92
C VAL A 10 9.41 -7.85 -6.63
N ASP A 11 10.41 -7.86 -7.49
CA ASP A 11 11.74 -7.31 -7.27
C ASP A 11 12.15 -6.27 -8.34
N PHE A 12 13.10 -5.39 -8.02
CA PHE A 12 13.58 -4.34 -8.93
C PHE A 12 14.25 -4.89 -10.20
N ASP A 13 14.88 -6.06 -10.10
CA ASP A 13 15.45 -6.79 -11.24
C ASP A 13 14.37 -7.44 -12.12
N ARG A 14 13.09 -7.38 -11.71
CA ARG A 14 11.93 -7.89 -12.45
C ARG A 14 12.01 -9.37 -12.80
N ARG A 15 12.67 -10.16 -11.96
CA ARG A 15 12.84 -11.61 -12.15
C ARG A 15 11.54 -12.35 -11.91
N PHE A 16 10.70 -11.83 -11.01
CA PHE A 16 9.44 -12.47 -10.65
C PHE A 16 8.25 -11.60 -11.05
N GLU A 17 7.51 -12.06 -12.06
CA GLU A 17 6.30 -11.39 -12.54
C GLU A 17 5.07 -11.93 -11.80
N ILE A 18 4.26 -11.01 -11.25
CA ILE A 18 3.04 -11.32 -10.48
C ILE A 18 1.79 -10.64 -11.06
N ALA A 19 1.90 -10.13 -12.29
CA ALA A 19 0.79 -9.53 -13.00
C ALA A 19 -0.34 -10.55 -13.22
N HIS A 20 -1.58 -10.17 -12.88
CA HIS A 20 -2.74 -11.07 -12.99
C HIS A 20 -3.05 -11.58 -14.41
N THR A 21 -2.66 -10.85 -15.47
CA THR A 21 -2.81 -11.31 -16.87
C THR A 21 -1.65 -10.82 -17.74
N ALA A 22 -1.33 -11.60 -18.78
CA ALA A 22 -0.27 -11.26 -19.75
C ALA A 22 -0.50 -9.90 -20.44
N GLN A 23 -1.74 -9.58 -20.81
CA GLN A 23 -2.07 -8.29 -21.40
C GLN A 23 -1.80 -7.12 -20.43
N ARG A 24 -2.07 -7.32 -19.13
CA ARG A 24 -1.82 -6.28 -18.11
C ARG A 24 -0.33 -6.11 -17.87
N HIS A 25 0.42 -7.22 -17.88
CA HIS A 25 1.87 -7.21 -17.82
C HIS A 25 2.46 -6.38 -18.96
N LEU A 26 2.11 -6.68 -20.22
CA LEU A 26 2.60 -5.96 -21.40
C LEU A 26 2.32 -4.45 -21.32
N ARG A 27 1.10 -4.05 -20.95
CA ARG A 27 0.80 -2.62 -20.78
C ARG A 27 1.67 -1.95 -19.72
N CYS A 28 1.98 -2.63 -18.63
CA CYS A 28 2.81 -2.05 -17.57
C CYS A 28 4.30 -2.03 -17.96
N ALA A 29 4.76 -3.04 -18.67
CA ALA A 29 6.10 -3.06 -19.26
C ALA A 29 6.31 -1.93 -20.27
N VAL A 30 5.26 -1.42 -20.92
CA VAL A 30 5.35 -0.28 -21.84
C VAL A 30 5.22 1.06 -21.10
N HIS A 31 4.27 1.18 -20.16
CA HIS A 31 3.84 2.49 -19.65
C HIS A 31 4.18 2.78 -18.19
N ARG A 32 4.64 1.79 -17.41
CA ARG A 32 4.72 1.92 -15.95
C ARG A 32 6.03 1.43 -15.36
N LYS A 33 7.06 1.21 -16.18
CA LYS A 33 8.38 0.73 -15.73
C LYS A 33 9.10 1.69 -14.79
N GLU A 34 8.81 2.99 -14.87
CA GLU A 34 9.46 4.00 -14.03
C GLU A 34 8.71 4.25 -12.70
N LYS A 35 7.53 3.63 -12.51
CA LYS A 35 6.63 3.89 -11.39
C LYS A 35 6.89 2.89 -10.26
N ALA A 36 7.62 3.31 -9.24
CA ALA A 36 8.04 2.50 -8.09
C ALA A 36 6.90 1.69 -7.44
N ALA A 37 5.69 2.28 -7.36
CA ALA A 37 4.54 1.64 -6.73
C ALA A 37 4.07 0.33 -7.40
N VAL A 38 4.56 -0.02 -8.59
CA VAL A 38 4.21 -1.28 -9.27
C VAL A 38 5.09 -2.47 -8.87
N ASP A 39 6.24 -2.20 -8.25
CA ASP A 39 7.19 -3.21 -7.80
C ASP A 39 6.96 -3.47 -6.30
N LEU A 40 6.62 -4.72 -5.94
CA LEU A 40 6.23 -5.08 -4.57
C LEU A 40 7.36 -4.82 -3.57
N GLU A 41 8.61 -4.99 -3.98
CA GLU A 41 9.81 -4.72 -3.19
C GLU A 41 9.81 -3.29 -2.60
N THR A 42 9.25 -2.30 -3.30
CA THR A 42 9.13 -0.94 -2.74
C THR A 42 8.30 -0.90 -1.46
N LEU A 43 7.18 -1.64 -1.41
CA LEU A 43 6.34 -1.75 -0.22
C LEU A 43 7.09 -2.50 0.87
N LEU A 44 7.68 -3.65 0.52
CA LEU A 44 8.32 -4.56 1.48
C LEU A 44 9.49 -3.89 2.22
N ARG A 45 10.21 -2.99 1.54
CA ARG A 45 11.32 -2.24 2.11
C ARG A 45 10.88 -1.04 2.96
N ASN A 46 9.64 -0.56 2.78
CA ASN A 46 9.08 0.60 3.49
C ASN A 46 8.07 0.24 4.59
N VAL A 47 7.84 -1.04 4.85
CA VAL A 47 6.90 -1.51 5.88
C VAL A 47 7.63 -2.20 7.02
N ASN A 48 7.15 -2.00 8.24
CA ASN A 48 7.63 -2.79 9.37
C ASN A 48 7.30 -4.27 9.16
N SER A 49 8.28 -5.15 9.31
CA SER A 49 8.11 -6.59 9.07
C SER A 49 7.06 -7.23 9.98
N LYS A 50 6.93 -6.78 11.23
CA LYS A 50 5.92 -7.26 12.18
C LYS A 50 4.51 -6.85 11.74
N ASP A 51 4.34 -5.58 11.37
CA ASP A 51 3.05 -5.09 10.89
C ASP A 51 2.63 -5.78 9.58
N LEU A 52 3.59 -6.00 8.67
CA LEU A 52 3.34 -6.73 7.43
C LEU A 52 2.88 -8.16 7.69
N THR A 53 3.62 -8.93 8.49
CA THR A 53 3.31 -10.34 8.76
C THR A 53 2.00 -10.54 9.53
N GLN A 54 1.59 -9.55 10.33
CA GLN A 54 0.32 -9.57 11.06
C GLN A 54 -0.85 -8.99 10.24
N SER A 55 -0.59 -8.29 9.14
CA SER A 55 -1.62 -7.74 8.27
C SER A 55 -2.35 -8.82 7.47
N SER A 56 -3.59 -8.52 7.08
CA SER A 56 -4.36 -9.39 6.18
C SER A 56 -3.69 -9.58 4.83
N PHE A 57 -2.93 -8.59 4.34
CA PHE A 57 -2.13 -8.69 3.12
C PHE A 57 -1.03 -9.73 3.31
N GLY A 58 -0.20 -9.58 4.34
CA GLY A 58 0.93 -10.49 4.60
C GLY A 58 0.48 -11.92 4.85
N ILE A 59 -0.60 -12.14 5.61
CA ILE A 59 -1.17 -13.48 5.85
C ILE A 59 -1.56 -14.16 4.53
N GLN A 60 -2.18 -13.43 3.60
CA GLN A 60 -2.63 -13.98 2.31
C GLN A 60 -1.49 -14.18 1.31
N THR A 61 -0.49 -13.29 1.29
CA THR A 61 0.63 -13.37 0.35
C THR A 61 1.76 -14.27 0.85
N ASN A 62 1.80 -14.61 2.13
CA ASN A 62 2.86 -15.45 2.69
C ASN A 62 3.03 -16.81 1.99
N PRO A 63 1.98 -17.64 1.83
CA PRO A 63 2.15 -18.95 1.19
C PRO A 63 2.40 -18.86 -0.33
N THR A 64 2.06 -17.75 -0.97
CA THR A 64 2.08 -17.61 -2.44
C THR A 64 3.26 -16.83 -2.97
N ILE A 65 3.82 -15.91 -2.18
CA ILE A 65 4.91 -15.02 -2.58
C ILE A 65 6.09 -15.20 -1.63
N PHE A 66 5.92 -14.94 -0.34
CA PHE A 66 7.08 -14.84 0.58
C PHE A 66 7.75 -16.18 0.87
N MET A 67 6.98 -17.21 1.22
CA MET A 67 7.53 -18.53 1.54
C MET A 67 8.26 -19.17 0.33
N PRO A 68 7.72 -19.11 -0.91
CA PRO A 68 8.47 -19.55 -2.09
C PRO A 68 9.77 -18.77 -2.30
N LEU A 69 9.77 -17.44 -2.16
CA LEU A 69 10.97 -16.62 -2.37
C LEU A 69 12.08 -16.91 -1.35
N MET A 70 11.73 -17.27 -0.11
CA MET A 70 12.70 -17.68 0.91
C MET A 70 13.40 -19.02 0.60
N LEU A 71 12.79 -19.86 -0.23
CA LEU A 71 13.36 -21.13 -0.67
C LEU A 71 14.29 -20.96 -1.89
N LEU A 72 14.24 -19.79 -2.55
CA LEU A 72 15.16 -19.46 -3.64
C LEU A 72 16.41 -18.80 -3.06
N ASP A 73 17.60 -19.32 -3.41
CA ASP A 73 18.91 -18.74 -3.06
C ASP A 73 19.12 -17.30 -3.54
N SER A 74 18.17 -16.77 -4.32
CA SER A 74 18.20 -15.46 -4.98
C SER A 74 17.03 -14.55 -4.59
N GLY A 75 16.32 -14.86 -3.51
CA GLY A 75 15.22 -14.03 -2.99
C GLY A 75 15.66 -12.58 -2.72
N PRO A 76 14.77 -11.59 -2.92
CA PRO A 76 15.12 -10.19 -2.71
C PRO A 76 15.52 -9.95 -1.25
N ASP A 77 16.62 -9.24 -1.06
CA ASP A 77 17.17 -8.91 0.25
C ASP A 77 16.31 -7.81 0.89
N ALA A 78 15.35 -8.23 1.72
CA ALA A 78 14.42 -7.34 2.42
C ALA A 78 15.06 -6.62 3.63
N SER A 79 16.39 -6.51 3.66
CA SER A 79 17.09 -5.78 4.71
C SER A 79 16.77 -4.28 4.63
N ALA A 80 16.27 -3.74 5.74
CA ALA A 80 15.97 -2.32 5.86
C ALA A 80 17.27 -1.51 5.77
N LEU A 81 17.48 -0.84 4.63
CA LEU A 81 18.57 0.13 4.49
C LEU A 81 18.14 1.48 5.07
N MET A 82 19.12 2.32 5.43
CA MET A 82 18.85 3.73 5.72
C MET A 82 18.12 4.39 4.53
N PHE A 83 17.20 5.31 4.83
CA PHE A 83 16.36 6.01 3.85
C PHE A 83 17.15 6.65 2.69
N GLU A 84 18.33 7.22 2.93
CA GLU A 84 19.14 7.81 1.85
C GLU A 84 19.63 6.78 0.83
N ASN A 85 19.89 5.55 1.25
CA ASN A 85 20.31 4.49 0.34
C ASN A 85 19.14 3.98 -0.51
N GLU A 86 17.90 4.15 -0.06
CA GLU A 86 16.72 3.65 -0.76
C GLU A 86 16.38 4.46 -2.02
N VAL A 87 16.47 5.80 -1.94
CA VAL A 87 16.25 6.65 -3.12
C VAL A 87 17.30 6.36 -4.19
N ALA A 88 18.56 6.17 -3.80
CA ALA A 88 19.64 5.81 -4.72
C ALA A 88 19.38 4.44 -5.39
N LEU A 89 18.91 3.44 -4.64
CA LEU A 89 18.55 2.13 -5.19
C LEU A 89 17.39 2.21 -6.19
N TRP A 90 16.35 2.97 -5.86
CA TRP A 90 15.22 3.17 -6.78
C TRP A 90 15.69 3.82 -8.08
N GLN A 91 16.54 4.85 -7.99
CA GLN A 91 17.12 5.52 -9.16
C GLN A 91 18.01 4.58 -9.98
N GLN A 92 18.82 3.73 -9.34
CA GLN A 92 19.64 2.71 -10.02
C GLN A 92 18.77 1.69 -10.77
N ALA A 93 17.61 1.33 -10.22
CA ALA A 93 16.61 0.48 -10.87
C ALA A 93 15.75 1.20 -11.93
N GLY A 94 15.98 2.50 -12.17
CA GLY A 94 15.22 3.31 -13.12
C GLY A 94 13.82 3.72 -12.65
N LEU A 95 13.56 3.64 -11.35
CA LEU A 95 12.31 4.08 -10.72
C LEU A 95 12.39 5.57 -10.39
N THR A 96 11.47 6.38 -10.92
CA THR A 96 11.54 7.85 -10.85
C THR A 96 10.53 8.45 -9.88
N HIS A 97 9.42 7.75 -9.63
CA HIS A 97 8.35 8.28 -8.79
C HIS A 97 7.50 7.18 -8.15
N TYR A 98 6.95 7.47 -6.98
CA TYR A 98 5.98 6.62 -6.29
C TYR A 98 4.61 7.29 -6.34
N SER A 99 3.68 6.71 -7.12
CA SER A 99 2.31 7.21 -7.21
C SER A 99 1.30 6.08 -7.08
N ILE A 100 0.26 6.27 -6.28
CA ILE A 100 -0.85 5.32 -6.15
C ILE A 100 -2.16 6.00 -6.52
N HIS A 101 -3.14 5.21 -6.97
CA HIS A 101 -4.48 5.74 -7.21
C HIS A 101 -5.30 5.56 -5.94
N PHE A 102 -5.97 6.63 -5.52
CA PHE A 102 -6.97 6.55 -4.48
C PHE A 102 -8.26 5.99 -5.08
N LEU A 103 -8.90 5.10 -4.33
CA LEU A 103 -10.22 4.60 -4.68
C LEU A 103 -11.25 5.36 -3.86
N ASN A 104 -12.32 5.78 -4.54
CA ASN A 104 -13.51 6.34 -3.90
C ASN A 104 -14.49 5.22 -3.48
N GLN A 105 -13.97 4.04 -3.15
CA GLN A 105 -14.79 2.91 -2.70
C GLN A 105 -15.21 3.07 -1.24
N PHE A 106 -14.35 3.66 -0.40
CA PHE A 106 -14.55 3.70 1.04
C PHE A 106 -14.72 5.13 1.52
N VAL A 107 -15.79 5.39 2.24
CA VAL A 107 -15.93 6.55 3.10
C VAL A 107 -15.41 6.13 4.48
N TYR A 108 -14.32 6.75 4.94
CA TYR A 108 -13.82 6.48 6.29
C TYR A 108 -14.66 7.20 7.33
N ALA A 109 -14.82 6.58 8.50
CA ALA A 109 -15.44 7.29 9.62
C ALA A 109 -14.50 8.41 10.08
N ALA A 110 -15.04 9.57 10.37
CA ALA A 110 -14.31 10.63 11.05
C ALA A 110 -15.23 11.40 11.98
N GLU A 111 -14.65 11.83 13.08
CA GLU A 111 -15.32 12.54 14.15
C GLU A 111 -14.43 13.70 14.57
N ASN A 112 -14.97 14.91 14.53
CA ASN A 112 -14.30 16.07 15.08
C ASN A 112 -15.12 16.61 16.25
N SER A 113 -14.43 16.91 17.35
CA SER A 113 -15.03 17.53 18.53
C SER A 113 -14.27 18.79 18.90
N VAL A 114 -14.99 19.75 19.46
CA VAL A 114 -14.42 20.98 20.02
C VAL A 114 -14.75 21.01 21.50
N THR A 115 -13.74 21.27 22.33
CA THR A 115 -13.92 21.44 23.77
C THR A 115 -14.13 22.91 24.09
N ILE A 116 -15.30 23.24 24.61
CA ILE A 116 -15.60 24.57 25.14
C ILE A 116 -15.24 24.55 26.62
N VAL A 117 -14.30 25.40 27.03
CA VAL A 117 -13.88 25.54 28.43
C VAL A 117 -14.45 26.84 28.98
N ASN A 118 -15.14 26.77 30.11
CA ASN A 118 -15.67 27.97 30.78
C ASN A 118 -14.62 28.64 31.69
N SER A 119 -14.97 29.79 32.27
CA SER A 119 -14.10 30.55 33.17
C SER A 119 -13.75 29.85 34.49
N LEU A 120 -14.48 28.78 34.84
CA LEU A 120 -14.22 27.91 36.00
C LEU A 120 -13.38 26.68 35.62
N ASN A 121 -12.83 26.65 34.40
CA ASN A 121 -12.03 25.55 33.85
C ASN A 121 -12.79 24.22 33.69
N PHE A 122 -14.13 24.25 33.65
CA PHE A 122 -14.92 23.09 33.25
C PHE A 122 -15.00 23.02 31.73
N GLY A 123 -14.60 21.89 31.16
CA GLY A 123 -14.65 21.61 29.73
C GLY A 123 -15.88 20.78 29.35
N GLN A 124 -16.58 21.19 28.29
CA GLN A 124 -17.60 20.39 27.61
C GLN A 124 -17.16 20.10 26.18
N SER A 125 -17.10 18.83 25.80
CA SER A 125 -16.82 18.43 24.42
C SER A 125 -18.11 18.38 23.61
N VAL A 126 -18.12 19.05 22.46
CA VAL A 126 -19.24 19.04 21.50
C VAL A 126 -18.72 18.48 20.19
N LYS A 127 -19.39 17.43 19.69
CA LYS A 127 -19.12 16.87 18.36
C LYS A 127 -19.63 17.85 17.30
N VAL A 128 -18.73 18.36 16.47
CA VAL A 128 -19.05 19.32 15.40
C VAL A 128 -19.13 18.66 14.02
N PHE A 129 -18.56 17.46 13.89
CA PHE A 129 -18.61 16.68 12.66
C PHE A 129 -18.61 15.20 12.98
N SER A 130 -19.43 14.43 12.26
CA SER A 130 -19.49 12.97 12.36
C SER A 130 -19.82 12.40 10.99
N MET A 131 -19.00 11.46 10.53
CA MET A 131 -19.32 10.59 9.40
C MET A 131 -19.04 9.14 9.78
N SER A 132 -19.92 8.23 9.35
CA SER A 132 -19.76 6.79 9.56
C SER A 132 -19.00 6.15 8.40
N TYR A 133 -18.36 5.01 8.67
CA TYR A 133 -17.73 4.23 7.63
C TYR A 133 -18.77 3.67 6.65
N ALA A 134 -18.48 3.71 5.34
CA ALA A 134 -19.31 3.09 4.31
C ALA A 134 -18.45 2.51 3.17
N ASP A 135 -18.82 1.31 2.69
CA ASP A 135 -18.30 0.73 1.46
C ASP A 135 -19.31 0.94 0.33
N LEU A 136 -18.95 1.81 -0.62
CA LEU A 136 -19.79 2.26 -1.72
C LEU A 136 -19.97 1.19 -2.81
N THR A 137 -19.18 0.11 -2.81
CA THR A 137 -19.38 -1.02 -3.75
C THR A 137 -20.50 -1.97 -3.32
N SER A 138 -20.94 -1.88 -2.06
CA SER A 138 -22.09 -2.64 -1.54
C SER A 138 -23.45 -2.04 -1.94
N VAL A 139 -23.46 -0.84 -2.53
CA VAL A 139 -24.67 -0.22 -3.09
C VAL A 139 -25.04 -1.01 -4.34
N ARG A 140 -25.99 -1.94 -4.20
CA ARG A 140 -26.59 -2.67 -5.32
C ARG A 140 -27.11 -1.64 -6.30
N TRP A 141 -26.61 -1.65 -7.54
CA TRP A 141 -27.27 -0.95 -8.64
C TRP A 141 -28.71 -1.44 -8.68
N THR A 142 -29.68 -0.58 -8.38
CA THR A 142 -31.07 -0.86 -8.74
C THR A 142 -31.13 -0.81 -10.26
N MET A 143 -31.41 -1.97 -10.84
CA MET A 143 -31.71 -2.12 -12.26
C MET A 143 -33.04 -1.46 -12.59
#